data_AF-M1AAK3-F1
#
_entry.id   AF-M1AAK3-F1
#
_cell.length_a   1.000
_cell.length_b   1.000
_cell.length_c   1.000
_cell.angle_alpha   90.00
_cell.angle_beta   90.00
_cell.angle_gamma   90.00
#
_symmetry.space_group_name_H-M   'P 1'
#
loop_
_entity.id
_entity.type
_entity.pdbx_description
1 polymer ?
#
loop_
_entity_poly.entity_id
_entity_poly.type
_entity_poly.pdbx_seq_one_letter_code
_entity_poly.pdbx_strand_id
1 'polypeptide(L)'
;MDKAKNKKKNLTPEGQFRLSLDNCSKTKDLSTAISLYESAISEPSTIRLSNNHFNSFLYICSNSFSDPSTKNDAIQFGFRVFEHMGSCNITPNEATVTAVARLAAATDDGDRAFELAKGVGSCGKLRTYGPALFCFCKMGEADKTYQVEEHMRSLGLQLEEAELAGLLKVSVEKEREEKVYQYLHKLRMSIRSVSDSTAEIIQSWFGGEMASKVGLSNWDMDQVKQAILQNGGGWHGLGWLGKGKWLAQRSQIAPDGRCLTCGEQLVCVDIDRAETERFAESVASLAMEREVHSNFKEFQDWLENSDYDAVVDAANVGLFQQNFAEGGFSIAQSSLLLL
;
A
#
# COMPACT_ATOMS: atom_id res chain seq x y z
N MET A 1 57.23 -17.72 20.56
CA MET A 1 56.11 -17.74 21.53
C MET A 1 55.57 -16.32 21.58
N ASP A 2 54.32 -15.98 21.26
CA ASP A 2 53.13 -16.77 20.95
C ASP A 2 52.22 -15.97 20.00
N LYS A 3 51.78 -16.59 18.91
CA LYS A 3 50.63 -16.08 18.14
C LYS A 3 49.38 -16.46 18.93
N ALA A 4 48.67 -15.48 19.47
CA ALA A 4 47.35 -15.67 20.05
C ALA A 4 46.41 -16.26 18.99
N LYS A 5 46.15 -17.57 19.08
CA LYS A 5 45.13 -18.26 18.30
C LYS A 5 43.77 -17.66 18.69
N ASN A 6 43.14 -16.96 17.76
CA ASN A 6 41.71 -16.64 17.85
C ASN A 6 40.93 -17.95 17.98
N LYS A 7 40.50 -18.28 19.21
CA LYS A 7 39.56 -19.37 19.46
C LYS A 7 38.24 -19.01 18.76
N LYS A 8 37.97 -19.62 17.60
CA LYS A 8 36.60 -19.70 17.06
C LYS A 8 35.75 -20.27 18.21
N LYS A 9 34.83 -19.49 18.77
CA LYS A 9 33.83 -20.00 19.70
C LYS A 9 33.13 -21.17 19.00
N ASN A 10 33.25 -22.38 19.54
CA ASN A 10 32.46 -23.52 19.07
C ASN A 10 30.99 -23.17 19.32
N LEU A 11 30.32 -22.68 18.28
CA LEU A 11 28.88 -22.42 18.30
C LEU A 11 28.16 -23.76 18.50
N THR A 12 27.07 -23.76 19.27
CA THR A 12 26.21 -24.95 19.41
C THR A 12 25.67 -25.36 18.04
N PRO A 13 25.28 -26.65 17.83
CA PRO A 13 24.68 -27.10 16.58
C PRO A 13 23.52 -26.20 16.10
N GLU A 14 22.68 -25.73 17.03
CA GLU A 14 21.58 -24.81 16.75
C GLU A 14 22.07 -23.40 16.37
N GLY A 15 23.15 -22.93 17.00
CA GLY A 15 23.79 -21.65 16.67
C GLY A 15 24.45 -21.67 15.29
N GLN A 16 25.05 -22.79 14.90
CA GLN A 16 25.60 -22.99 13.56
C GLN A 16 24.50 -23.11 12.52
N PHE A 17 23.44 -23.87 12.80
CA PHE A 17 22.27 -23.99 11.94
C PHE A 17 21.63 -22.63 11.65
N ARG A 18 21.37 -21.83 12.69
CA ARG A 18 20.81 -20.49 12.54
C ARG A 18 21.72 -19.58 11.70
N LEU A 19 23.02 -19.56 11.97
CA LEU A 19 23.98 -18.75 11.21
C LEU A 19 24.00 -19.14 9.72
N SER A 20 23.98 -20.44 9.43
CA SER A 20 23.92 -20.95 8.06
C SER A 20 22.61 -20.57 7.36
N LEU A 21 21.48 -20.69 8.05
CA LEU A 21 20.16 -20.32 7.53
C LEU A 21 20.06 -18.81 7.26
N ASP A 22 20.55 -17.98 8.19
CA ASP A 22 20.60 -16.52 8.02
C ASP A 22 21.50 -16.14 6.83
N ASN A 23 22.60 -16.87 6.63
CA ASN A 23 23.46 -16.66 5.47
C ASN A 23 22.74 -17.03 4.16
N CYS A 24 22.05 -18.17 4.11
CA CYS A 24 21.24 -18.57 2.96
C CYS A 24 20.16 -17.52 2.62
N SER A 25 19.53 -16.93 3.64
CA SER A 25 18.57 -15.85 3.45
C SER A 25 19.19 -14.58 2.87
N LYS A 26 20.44 -14.27 3.19
CA LYS A 26 21.15 -13.10 2.64
C LYS A 26 21.65 -13.34 1.23
N THR A 27 22.14 -14.55 0.94
CA THR A 27 22.69 -14.93 -0.37
C THR A 27 21.64 -15.43 -1.35
N LYS A 28 20.37 -15.58 -0.91
CA LYS A 28 19.26 -16.16 -1.68
C LYS A 28 19.55 -17.58 -2.20
N ASP A 29 20.36 -18.32 -1.46
CA ASP A 29 20.80 -19.66 -1.83
C ASP A 29 19.78 -20.72 -1.41
N LEU A 30 18.89 -21.06 -2.34
CA LEU A 30 17.84 -22.07 -2.14
C LEU A 30 18.42 -23.48 -1.99
N SER A 31 19.43 -23.83 -2.78
CA SER A 31 20.00 -25.19 -2.81
C SER A 31 20.65 -25.55 -1.47
N THR A 32 21.42 -24.61 -0.90
CA THR A 32 22.01 -24.78 0.42
C THR A 32 20.93 -24.80 1.51
N ALA A 33 19.87 -23.99 1.38
CA ALA A 33 18.75 -24.01 2.33
C ALA A 33 18.00 -25.37 2.33
N ILE A 34 17.73 -25.95 1.16
CA ILE A 34 17.12 -27.28 1.03
C ILE A 34 18.03 -28.33 1.69
N SER A 35 19.32 -28.33 1.37
CA SER A 35 20.29 -29.27 1.94
C SER A 35 20.38 -29.17 3.47
N LEU A 36 20.33 -27.96 4.00
CA LEU A 36 20.32 -27.68 5.44
C LEU A 36 19.04 -28.21 6.10
N TYR A 37 17.90 -28.10 5.43
CA TYR A 37 16.62 -28.63 5.89
C TYR A 37 16.59 -30.16 5.90
N GLU A 38 17.04 -30.83 4.83
CA GLU A 38 17.10 -32.29 4.78
C GLU A 38 18.03 -32.87 5.86
N SER A 39 19.14 -32.18 6.12
CA SER A 39 20.07 -32.56 7.19
C SER A 39 19.41 -32.46 8.58
N ALA A 40 18.62 -31.39 8.83
CA ALA A 40 17.91 -31.21 10.09
C ALA A 40 16.78 -32.23 10.30
N ILE A 41 16.14 -32.71 9.23
CA ILE A 41 15.12 -33.77 9.31
C ILE A 41 15.74 -35.15 9.52
N SER A 42 16.89 -35.40 8.90
CA SER A 42 17.58 -36.69 9.01
C SER A 42 18.13 -36.96 10.41
N GLU A 43 18.38 -35.90 11.19
CA GLU A 43 18.83 -35.98 12.59
C GLU A 43 17.89 -35.24 13.56
N PRO A 44 16.66 -35.71 13.82
CA PRO A 44 15.66 -34.97 14.62
C PRO A 44 16.09 -34.70 16.07
N SER A 45 17.06 -35.46 16.59
CA SER A 45 17.60 -35.31 17.94
C SER A 45 18.55 -34.11 18.09
N THR A 46 19.07 -33.56 16.99
CA THR A 46 20.07 -32.47 17.04
C THR A 46 19.45 -31.09 16.86
N ILE A 47 18.37 -30.95 16.08
CA ILE A 47 17.77 -29.64 15.78
C ILE A 47 16.25 -29.74 15.85
N ARG A 48 15.63 -29.02 16.79
CA ARG A 48 14.17 -28.81 16.79
C ARG A 48 13.82 -27.58 15.96
N LEU A 49 13.10 -27.78 14.86
CA LEU A 49 12.63 -26.68 14.02
C LEU A 49 11.57 -25.86 14.77
N SER A 50 11.76 -24.55 14.80
CA SER A 50 10.86 -23.58 15.43
C SER A 50 10.14 -22.76 14.37
N ASN A 51 9.11 -22.02 14.76
CA ASN A 51 8.38 -21.11 13.87
C ASN A 51 9.32 -20.17 13.08
N ASN A 52 10.37 -19.65 13.73
CA ASN A 52 11.36 -18.78 13.09
C ASN A 52 12.15 -19.51 12.00
N HIS A 53 12.52 -20.78 12.22
CA HIS A 53 13.24 -21.57 11.22
C HIS A 53 12.37 -21.82 9.98
N PHE A 54 11.11 -22.23 10.18
CA PHE A 54 10.14 -22.41 9.09
C PHE A 54 9.92 -21.12 8.30
N ASN A 55 9.75 -19.99 8.98
CA ASN A 55 9.59 -18.69 8.31
C ASN A 55 10.81 -18.29 7.48
N SER A 56 12.03 -18.55 7.96
CA SER A 56 13.24 -18.27 7.19
C SER A 56 13.30 -19.12 5.91
N PHE A 57 12.96 -20.41 5.98
CA PHE A 57 12.88 -21.26 4.79
C PHE A 57 11.82 -20.76 3.79
N LEU A 58 10.62 -20.46 4.26
CA LEU A 58 9.54 -19.94 3.42
C LEU A 58 9.87 -18.57 2.82
N TYR A 59 10.56 -17.71 3.56
CA TYR A 59 11.05 -16.43 3.06
C TYR A 59 12.09 -16.62 1.95
N ILE A 60 13.02 -17.57 2.10
CA ILE A 60 13.98 -17.94 1.05
C ILE A 60 13.21 -18.40 -0.20
N CYS A 61 12.23 -19.30 -0.05
CA CYS A 61 11.39 -19.77 -1.17
C CYS A 61 10.69 -18.60 -1.89
N SER A 62 10.08 -17.68 -1.13
CA SER A 62 9.39 -16.52 -1.69
C SER A 62 10.33 -15.56 -2.43
N ASN A 63 11.62 -15.52 -2.09
CA ASN A 63 12.60 -14.66 -2.77
C ASN A 63 13.26 -15.35 -3.97
N SER A 64 13.45 -16.66 -3.91
CA SER A 64 13.97 -17.46 -5.04
C SER A 64 12.96 -17.59 -6.18
N PHE A 65 11.68 -17.26 -5.92
CA PHE A 65 10.62 -17.20 -6.92
C PHE A 65 10.92 -16.31 -8.15
N SER A 66 11.77 -15.28 -8.00
CA SER A 66 12.12 -14.36 -9.09
C SER A 66 12.97 -14.99 -10.20
N ASP A 67 13.63 -16.12 -9.93
CA ASP A 67 14.48 -16.81 -10.91
C ASP A 67 13.72 -18.01 -11.53
N PRO A 68 13.43 -18.00 -12.85
CA PRO A 68 12.73 -19.09 -13.53
C PRO A 68 13.36 -20.47 -13.32
N SER A 69 14.68 -20.54 -13.12
CA SER A 69 15.40 -21.80 -12.97
C SER A 69 15.18 -22.48 -11.61
N THR A 70 14.93 -21.70 -10.55
CA THR A 70 14.71 -22.20 -9.18
C THR A 70 13.24 -22.12 -8.75
N LYS A 71 12.38 -21.53 -9.59
CA LYS A 71 10.96 -21.30 -9.32
C LYS A 71 10.21 -22.57 -8.88
N ASN A 72 10.31 -23.64 -9.65
CA ASN A 72 9.57 -24.88 -9.36
C ASN A 72 10.08 -25.56 -8.09
N ASP A 73 11.40 -25.61 -7.90
CA ASP A 73 12.02 -26.20 -6.70
C ASP A 73 11.63 -25.41 -5.44
N ALA A 74 11.61 -24.07 -5.52
CA ALA A 74 11.19 -23.20 -4.43
C ALA A 74 9.72 -23.43 -4.02
N ILE A 75 8.83 -23.61 -5.01
CA ILE A 75 7.42 -23.87 -4.78
C ILE A 75 7.22 -25.23 -4.10
N GLN A 76 7.81 -26.29 -4.65
CA GLN A 76 7.69 -27.64 -4.09
C GLN A 76 8.28 -27.70 -2.67
N PHE A 77 9.47 -27.13 -2.48
CA PHE A 77 10.11 -27.07 -1.18
C PHE A 77 9.29 -26.26 -0.17
N GLY A 78 8.78 -25.09 -0.56
CA GLY A 78 7.99 -24.23 0.32
C GLY A 78 6.69 -24.88 0.79
N PHE A 79 5.96 -25.58 -0.09
CA PHE A 79 4.77 -26.33 0.33
C PHE A 79 5.13 -27.48 1.28
N ARG A 80 6.20 -28.22 1.01
CA ARG A 80 6.68 -29.28 1.91
C ARG A 80 7.06 -28.74 3.30
N VAL A 81 7.73 -27.59 3.35
CA VAL A 81 8.09 -26.91 4.61
C VAL A 81 6.84 -26.50 5.39
N PHE A 82 5.81 -25.99 4.71
CA PHE A 82 4.54 -25.60 5.34
C PHE A 82 3.74 -26.80 5.87
N GLU A 83 3.66 -27.89 5.10
CA GLU A 83 3.01 -29.14 5.53
C GLU A 83 3.72 -29.75 6.75
N HIS A 84 5.06 -29.74 6.75
CA HIS A 84 5.85 -30.21 7.89
C HIS A 84 5.61 -29.34 9.15
N MET A 85 5.53 -28.02 8.99
CA MET A 85 5.19 -27.12 10.09
C MET A 85 3.82 -27.47 10.72
N GLY A 86 2.82 -27.78 9.88
CA GLY A 86 1.51 -28.26 10.32
C GLY A 86 1.59 -29.60 11.06
N SER A 87 2.35 -30.57 10.56
CA SER A 87 2.54 -31.87 11.22
C SER A 87 3.25 -31.77 12.58
N CYS A 88 4.06 -30.72 12.78
CA CYS A 88 4.68 -30.38 14.07
C CYS A 88 3.72 -29.67 15.05
N ASN A 89 2.44 -29.48 14.69
CA ASN A 89 1.45 -28.70 15.44
C ASN A 89 1.92 -27.25 15.75
N ILE A 90 2.71 -26.65 14.85
CA ILE A 90 3.14 -25.26 14.99
C ILE A 90 2.18 -24.37 14.21
N THR A 91 1.50 -23.46 14.90
CA THR A 91 0.56 -22.53 14.27
C THR A 91 1.28 -21.55 13.32
N PRO A 92 0.87 -21.47 12.04
CA PRO A 92 1.36 -20.46 11.11
C PRO A 92 1.06 -19.05 11.60
N ASN A 93 2.01 -18.13 11.46
CA ASN A 93 1.75 -16.71 11.70
C ASN A 93 1.43 -16.00 10.37
N GLU A 94 1.06 -14.71 10.43
CA GLU A 94 0.70 -13.94 9.24
C GLU A 94 1.82 -13.91 8.16
N ALA A 95 3.08 -13.88 8.57
CA ALA A 95 4.21 -13.89 7.63
C ALA A 95 4.39 -15.28 6.98
N THR A 96 4.22 -16.36 7.74
CA THR A 96 4.19 -17.74 7.22
C THR A 96 3.12 -17.86 6.12
N VAL A 97 1.90 -17.44 6.44
CA VAL A 97 0.77 -17.54 5.52
C VAL A 97 0.96 -16.66 4.29
N THR A 98 1.46 -15.44 4.47
CA THR A 98 1.76 -14.54 3.35
C THR A 98 2.80 -15.15 2.39
N ALA A 99 3.85 -15.80 2.92
CA ALA A 99 4.86 -16.46 2.09
C ALA A 99 4.26 -17.62 1.29
N VAL A 100 3.42 -18.45 1.92
CA VAL A 100 2.78 -19.60 1.26
C VAL A 100 1.71 -19.15 0.26
N ALA A 101 0.95 -18.08 0.56
CA ALA A 101 0.00 -17.49 -0.37
C ALA A 101 0.69 -16.97 -1.65
N ARG A 102 1.91 -16.41 -1.53
CA ARG A 102 2.75 -16.05 -2.69
C ARG A 102 3.14 -17.28 -3.51
N LEU A 103 3.50 -18.39 -2.86
CA LEU A 103 3.81 -19.66 -3.54
C LEU A 103 2.60 -20.28 -4.24
N ALA A 104 1.39 -20.10 -3.71
CA ALA A 104 0.14 -20.54 -4.36
C ALA A 104 -0.22 -19.65 -5.57
N ALA A 105 -0.17 -18.32 -5.42
CA ALA A 105 -0.38 -17.40 -6.54
C ALA A 105 0.66 -17.60 -7.68
N ALA A 106 1.87 -18.00 -7.31
CA ALA A 106 2.97 -18.35 -8.21
C ALA A 106 2.68 -19.57 -9.13
N THR A 107 1.83 -20.49 -8.67
CA THR A 107 1.30 -21.63 -9.43
C THR A 107 -0.06 -21.34 -10.07
N ASP A 108 -0.46 -20.07 -10.14
CA ASP A 108 -1.77 -19.63 -10.61
C ASP A 108 -2.95 -20.24 -9.80
N ASP A 109 -2.70 -20.59 -8.53
CA ASP A 109 -3.71 -21.11 -7.60
C ASP A 109 -4.18 -19.98 -6.66
N GLY A 110 -5.02 -19.11 -7.20
CA GLY A 110 -5.59 -17.97 -6.47
C GLY A 110 -6.56 -18.39 -5.37
N ASP A 111 -7.29 -19.49 -5.56
CA ASP A 111 -8.25 -20.01 -4.58
C ASP A 111 -7.53 -20.47 -3.31
N ARG A 112 -6.45 -21.26 -3.45
CA ARG A 112 -5.63 -21.64 -2.30
C ARG A 112 -5.00 -20.44 -1.63
N ALA A 113 -4.51 -19.46 -2.40
CA ALA A 113 -3.95 -18.23 -1.83
C ALA A 113 -5.00 -17.46 -1.01
N PHE A 114 -6.25 -17.41 -1.46
CA PHE A 114 -7.33 -16.71 -0.78
C PHE A 114 -7.78 -17.44 0.50
N GLU A 115 -7.96 -18.76 0.44
CA GLU A 115 -8.33 -19.56 1.62
C GLU A 115 -7.25 -19.50 2.71
N LEU A 116 -5.98 -19.54 2.32
CA LEU A 116 -4.86 -19.30 3.23
C LEU A 116 -4.98 -17.92 3.91
N ALA A 117 -5.23 -16.85 3.15
CA ALA A 117 -5.37 -15.50 3.69
C ALA A 117 -6.56 -15.38 4.67
N LYS A 118 -7.72 -15.99 4.36
CA LYS A 118 -8.88 -16.06 5.26
C LYS A 118 -8.55 -16.76 6.58
N GLY A 119 -7.71 -17.80 6.54
CA GLY A 119 -7.29 -18.55 7.72
C GLY A 119 -6.53 -17.73 8.77
N VAL A 120 -5.99 -16.56 8.42
CA VAL A 120 -5.32 -15.63 9.36
C VAL A 120 -6.33 -14.81 10.18
N GLY A 121 -7.59 -14.76 9.76
CA GLY A 121 -8.64 -13.96 10.41
C GLY A 121 -8.28 -12.48 10.47
N SER A 122 -8.54 -11.85 11.61
CA SER A 122 -8.35 -10.41 11.83
C SER A 122 -6.89 -9.96 11.86
N CYS A 123 -5.92 -10.89 11.89
CA CYS A 123 -4.50 -10.55 11.83
C CYS A 123 -3.99 -10.38 10.38
N GLY A 124 -4.83 -10.66 9.37
CA GLY A 124 -4.46 -10.51 7.96
C GLY A 124 -4.14 -9.06 7.60
N LYS A 125 -3.13 -8.86 6.76
CA LYS A 125 -2.68 -7.55 6.28
C LYS A 125 -2.89 -7.44 4.77
N LEU A 126 -2.73 -6.23 4.22
CA LEU A 126 -2.77 -5.98 2.77
C LEU A 126 -1.88 -6.99 1.99
N ARG A 127 -0.64 -7.16 2.45
CA ARG A 127 0.33 -8.12 1.86
C ARG A 127 -0.10 -9.60 1.91
N THR A 128 -1.00 -9.96 2.82
CA THR A 128 -1.52 -11.33 2.97
C THR A 128 -2.53 -11.65 1.86
N TYR A 129 -3.38 -10.67 1.50
CA TYR A 129 -4.41 -10.81 0.47
C TYR A 129 -3.92 -10.47 -0.94
N GLY A 130 -2.89 -9.62 -1.06
CA GLY A 130 -2.29 -9.23 -2.34
C GLY A 130 -2.02 -10.40 -3.29
N PRO A 131 -1.38 -11.52 -2.86
CA PRO A 131 -1.14 -12.67 -3.73
C PRO A 131 -2.39 -13.23 -4.40
N ALA A 132 -3.48 -13.41 -3.64
CA ALA A 132 -4.75 -13.90 -4.17
C ALA A 132 -5.38 -12.90 -5.13
N LEU A 133 -5.43 -11.61 -4.73
CA LEU A 133 -5.99 -10.53 -5.55
C LEU A 133 -5.27 -10.44 -6.90
N PHE A 134 -3.94 -10.36 -6.91
CA PHE A 134 -3.16 -10.24 -8.13
C PHE A 134 -3.21 -11.50 -8.99
N CYS A 135 -3.34 -12.69 -8.39
CA CYS A 135 -3.57 -13.93 -9.13
C CYS A 135 -4.89 -13.89 -9.90
N PHE A 136 -5.99 -13.54 -9.24
CA PHE A 136 -7.30 -13.43 -9.91
C PHE A 136 -7.33 -12.30 -10.94
N CYS A 137 -6.67 -11.16 -10.67
CA CYS A 137 -6.49 -10.10 -11.67
C CYS A 137 -5.76 -10.61 -12.91
N LYS A 138 -4.65 -11.35 -12.74
CA LYS A 138 -3.87 -11.93 -13.85
C LYS A 138 -4.69 -12.93 -14.67
N MET A 139 -5.53 -13.72 -14.02
CA MET A 139 -6.41 -14.70 -14.66
C MET A 139 -7.68 -14.08 -15.28
N GLY A 140 -7.94 -12.80 -15.01
CA GLY A 140 -9.16 -12.13 -15.43
C GLY A 140 -10.43 -12.60 -14.69
N GLU A 141 -10.30 -13.15 -13.49
CA GLU A 141 -11.44 -13.66 -12.71
C GLU A 141 -12.10 -12.55 -11.86
N ALA A 142 -12.80 -11.62 -12.54
CA ALA A 142 -13.39 -10.42 -11.91
C ALA A 142 -14.20 -10.70 -10.64
N ASP A 143 -15.10 -11.68 -10.65
CA ASP A 143 -15.98 -11.96 -9.50
C ASP A 143 -15.18 -12.42 -8.27
N LYS A 144 -14.13 -13.20 -8.45
CA LYS A 144 -13.25 -13.61 -7.35
C LYS A 144 -12.38 -12.44 -6.87
N THR A 145 -11.88 -11.61 -7.79
CA THR A 145 -11.14 -10.39 -7.42
C THR A 145 -12.00 -9.47 -6.54
N TYR A 146 -13.29 -9.32 -6.85
CA TYR A 146 -14.22 -8.52 -6.04
C TYR A 146 -14.52 -9.15 -4.68
N GLN A 147 -14.61 -10.49 -4.60
CA GLN A 147 -14.76 -11.19 -3.32
C GLN A 147 -13.54 -10.98 -2.41
N VAL A 148 -12.33 -10.98 -2.97
CA VAL A 148 -11.11 -10.67 -2.20
C VAL A 148 -11.18 -9.24 -1.65
N GLU A 149 -11.53 -8.26 -2.49
CA GLU A 149 -11.71 -6.87 -2.03
C GLU A 149 -12.75 -6.76 -0.92
N GLU A 150 -13.91 -7.39 -1.08
CA GLU A 150 -14.99 -7.31 -0.10
C GLU A 150 -14.54 -7.88 1.26
N HIS A 151 -13.81 -8.99 1.24
CA HIS A 151 -13.23 -9.56 2.45
C HIS A 151 -12.19 -8.62 3.09
N MET A 152 -11.30 -8.03 2.29
CA MET A 152 -10.32 -7.05 2.79
C MET A 152 -11.02 -5.83 3.43
N ARG A 153 -12.09 -5.34 2.82
CA ARG A 153 -12.91 -4.24 3.35
C ARG A 153 -13.58 -4.63 4.66
N SER A 154 -14.09 -5.85 4.78
CA SER A 154 -14.70 -6.35 6.04
C SER A 154 -13.73 -6.37 7.21
N LEU A 155 -12.42 -6.48 6.92
CA LEU A 155 -11.34 -6.42 7.90
C LEU A 155 -10.81 -4.99 8.14
N GLY A 156 -11.37 -3.98 7.47
CA GLY A 156 -10.92 -2.59 7.55
C GLY A 156 -9.58 -2.34 6.84
N LEU A 157 -9.14 -3.23 5.94
CA LEU A 157 -7.92 -3.03 5.18
C LEU A 157 -8.13 -1.97 4.10
N GLN A 158 -7.27 -0.95 4.12
CA GLN A 158 -7.20 0.08 3.08
C GLN A 158 -6.40 -0.46 1.89
N LEU A 159 -6.93 -0.28 0.68
CA LEU A 159 -6.24 -0.68 -0.55
C LEU A 159 -5.28 0.43 -1.00
N GLU A 160 -4.11 0.02 -1.51
CA GLU A 160 -3.16 0.95 -2.13
C GLU A 160 -3.36 0.96 -3.66
N GLU A 161 -2.55 1.76 -4.36
CA GLU A 161 -2.66 1.93 -5.82
C GLU A 161 -2.54 0.61 -6.57
N ALA A 162 -1.64 -0.28 -6.17
CA ALA A 162 -1.42 -1.53 -6.88
C ALA A 162 -2.69 -2.40 -6.88
N GLU A 163 -3.36 -2.54 -5.73
CA GLU A 163 -4.59 -3.32 -5.62
C GLU A 163 -5.75 -2.67 -6.38
N LEU A 164 -5.91 -1.34 -6.26
CA LEU A 164 -6.95 -0.61 -6.97
C LEU A 164 -6.75 -0.63 -8.50
N ALA A 165 -5.51 -0.53 -8.98
CA ALA A 165 -5.17 -0.63 -10.39
C ALA A 165 -5.47 -2.04 -10.94
N GLY A 166 -5.18 -3.10 -10.17
CA GLY A 166 -5.55 -4.48 -10.52
C GLY A 166 -7.07 -4.66 -10.65
N LEU A 167 -7.83 -4.17 -9.66
CA LEU A 167 -9.29 -4.18 -9.65
C LEU A 167 -9.89 -3.37 -10.81
N LEU A 168 -9.32 -2.20 -11.10
CA LEU A 168 -9.70 -1.39 -12.25
C LEU A 168 -9.43 -2.14 -13.56
N LYS A 169 -8.24 -2.71 -13.72
CA LYS A 169 -7.83 -3.43 -14.93
C LYS A 169 -8.77 -4.58 -15.26
N VAL A 170 -9.06 -5.45 -14.27
CA VAL A 170 -9.98 -6.57 -14.51
C VAL A 170 -11.40 -6.09 -14.83
N SER A 171 -11.82 -4.95 -14.27
CA SER A 171 -13.13 -4.34 -14.57
C SER A 171 -13.19 -3.78 -15.99
N VAL A 172 -12.10 -3.18 -16.47
CA VAL A 172 -11.97 -2.70 -17.85
C VAL A 172 -11.97 -3.88 -18.83
N GLU A 173 -11.19 -4.92 -18.56
CA GLU A 173 -11.10 -6.12 -19.42
C GLU A 173 -12.42 -6.91 -19.50
N LYS A 174 -13.23 -6.86 -18.43
CA LYS A 174 -14.58 -7.47 -18.40
C LYS A 174 -15.69 -6.49 -18.73
N GLU A 175 -15.36 -5.28 -19.18
CA GLU A 175 -16.30 -4.25 -19.60
C GLU A 175 -17.38 -3.92 -18.54
N ARG A 176 -17.04 -3.99 -17.25
CA ARG A 176 -17.97 -3.70 -16.13
C ARG A 176 -17.95 -2.21 -15.77
N GLU A 177 -18.79 -1.43 -16.43
CA GLU A 177 -18.82 0.04 -16.38
C GLU A 177 -19.06 0.63 -14.99
N GLU A 178 -19.92 0.00 -14.19
CA GLU A 178 -20.20 0.44 -12.81
C GLU A 178 -18.98 0.25 -11.91
N LYS A 179 -18.27 -0.87 -12.10
CA LYS A 179 -17.05 -1.19 -11.37
C LYS A 179 -15.91 -0.27 -11.78
N VAL A 180 -15.76 0.02 -13.08
CA VAL A 180 -14.77 1.01 -13.55
C VAL A 180 -15.03 2.37 -12.90
N TYR A 181 -16.27 2.86 -12.91
CA TYR A 181 -16.63 4.13 -12.26
C TYR A 181 -16.31 4.10 -10.77
N GLN A 182 -16.67 3.01 -10.08
CA GLN A 182 -16.40 2.82 -8.66
C GLN A 182 -14.90 2.88 -8.34
N TYR A 183 -14.05 2.20 -9.10
CA TYR A 183 -12.61 2.17 -8.84
C TYR A 183 -11.91 3.48 -9.21
N LEU A 184 -12.38 4.22 -10.21
CA LEU A 184 -11.89 5.58 -10.48
C LEU A 184 -12.13 6.51 -9.28
N HIS A 185 -13.29 6.41 -8.63
CA HIS A 185 -13.57 7.17 -7.40
C HIS A 185 -12.72 6.70 -6.21
N LYS A 186 -12.46 5.40 -6.08
CA LYS A 186 -11.54 4.91 -5.04
C LYS A 186 -10.12 5.41 -5.27
N LEU A 187 -9.62 5.40 -6.50
CA LEU A 187 -8.34 6.01 -6.85
C LEU A 187 -8.34 7.49 -6.46
N ARG A 188 -9.38 8.26 -6.83
CA ARG A 188 -9.52 9.68 -6.47
C ARG A 188 -9.44 9.93 -4.95
N MET A 189 -10.09 9.08 -4.14
CA MET A 189 -10.13 9.25 -2.68
C MET A 189 -8.82 8.82 -2.01
N SER A 190 -8.20 7.74 -2.49
CA SER A 190 -7.07 7.12 -1.80
C SER A 190 -5.71 7.60 -2.32
N ILE A 191 -5.64 8.14 -3.54
CA ILE A 191 -4.38 8.42 -4.25
C ILE A 191 -4.44 9.80 -4.91
N ARG A 192 -3.46 10.65 -4.58
CA ARG A 192 -3.39 12.02 -5.13
C ARG A 192 -2.98 12.06 -6.60
N SER A 193 -2.06 11.17 -6.99
CA SER A 193 -1.54 11.05 -8.34
C SER A 193 -1.27 9.59 -8.65
N VAL A 194 -1.76 9.11 -9.79
CA VAL A 194 -1.55 7.74 -10.22
C VAL A 194 -0.22 7.58 -10.95
N SER A 195 0.35 6.39 -10.87
CA SER A 195 1.48 5.95 -11.69
C SER A 195 1.13 5.88 -13.18
N ASP A 196 2.16 5.89 -14.03
CA ASP A 196 1.98 5.78 -15.48
C ASP A 196 1.28 4.48 -15.90
N SER A 197 1.55 3.36 -15.23
CA SER A 197 0.87 2.09 -15.50
C SER A 197 -0.62 2.13 -15.19
N THR A 198 -1.01 2.80 -14.10
CA THR A 198 -2.42 3.00 -13.76
C THR A 198 -3.08 3.96 -14.76
N ALA A 199 -2.38 5.02 -15.17
CA ALA A 199 -2.86 5.95 -16.18
C ALA A 199 -3.11 5.26 -17.54
N GLU A 200 -2.27 4.30 -17.94
CA GLU A 200 -2.47 3.48 -19.14
C GLU A 200 -3.74 2.62 -19.05
N ILE A 201 -4.03 2.04 -17.89
CA ILE A 201 -5.27 1.29 -17.66
C ILE A 201 -6.49 2.22 -17.84
N ILE A 202 -6.45 3.40 -17.22
CA ILE A 202 -7.52 4.41 -17.36
C ILE A 202 -7.68 4.83 -18.82
N GLN A 203 -6.59 5.12 -19.51
CA GLN A 203 -6.62 5.51 -20.92
C GLN A 203 -7.17 4.39 -21.82
N SER A 204 -6.88 3.13 -21.51
CA SER A 204 -7.40 1.99 -22.27
C SER A 204 -8.92 1.83 -22.17
N TRP A 205 -9.50 2.12 -20.99
CA TRP A 205 -10.96 2.19 -20.84
C TRP A 205 -11.58 3.24 -21.76
N PHE A 206 -11.11 4.49 -21.68
CA PHE A 206 -11.66 5.59 -22.47
C PHE A 206 -11.37 5.48 -23.97
N GLY A 207 -10.32 4.75 -24.36
CA GLY A 207 -10.07 4.38 -25.75
C GLY A 207 -10.93 3.21 -26.26
N GLY A 208 -11.58 2.48 -25.36
CA GLY A 208 -12.38 1.29 -25.65
C GLY A 208 -13.78 1.59 -26.19
N GLU A 209 -14.37 0.60 -26.86
CA GLU A 209 -15.70 0.74 -27.44
C GLU A 209 -16.79 0.87 -26.37
N MET A 210 -16.71 0.09 -25.29
CA MET A 210 -17.71 0.12 -24.22
C MET A 210 -17.84 1.50 -23.58
N ALA A 211 -16.72 2.18 -23.31
CA ALA A 211 -16.72 3.52 -22.72
C ALA A 211 -17.52 4.54 -23.56
N SER A 212 -17.61 4.33 -24.88
CA SER A 212 -18.38 5.21 -25.77
C SER A 212 -19.90 4.99 -25.72
N LYS A 213 -20.34 3.83 -25.21
CA LYS A 213 -21.74 3.41 -25.14
C LYS A 213 -22.36 3.72 -23.78
N VAL A 214 -21.55 3.75 -22.73
CA VAL A 214 -21.98 3.97 -21.35
C VAL A 214 -22.21 5.45 -21.07
N GLY A 215 -23.20 5.75 -20.24
CA GLY A 215 -23.53 7.09 -19.79
C GLY A 215 -24.93 7.58 -20.17
N LEU A 216 -25.35 8.66 -19.52
CA LEU A 216 -26.65 9.28 -19.71
C LEU A 216 -26.59 10.29 -20.86
N SER A 217 -27.54 10.21 -21.80
CA SER A 217 -27.61 11.17 -22.92
C SER A 217 -28.22 12.51 -22.52
N ASN A 218 -29.15 12.50 -21.57
CA ASN A 218 -29.78 13.70 -21.00
C ASN A 218 -29.59 13.65 -19.48
N TRP A 219 -29.04 14.71 -18.90
CA TRP A 219 -28.89 14.86 -17.46
C TRP A 219 -29.18 16.30 -17.06
N ASP A 220 -29.56 16.48 -15.81
CA ASP A 220 -29.80 17.79 -15.23
C ASP A 220 -28.46 18.42 -14.82
N MET A 221 -28.06 19.46 -15.55
CA MET A 221 -26.83 20.20 -15.26
C MET A 221 -26.85 20.88 -13.89
N ASP A 222 -28.02 21.31 -13.41
CA ASP A 222 -28.13 21.98 -12.12
C ASP A 222 -27.99 20.97 -10.98
N GLN A 223 -28.52 19.76 -11.16
CA GLN A 223 -28.29 18.64 -10.24
C GLN A 223 -26.79 18.28 -10.15
N VAL A 224 -26.08 18.23 -11.29
CA VAL A 224 -24.64 17.95 -11.31
C VAL A 224 -23.85 19.03 -10.59
N LYS A 225 -24.15 20.31 -10.84
CA LYS A 225 -23.49 21.44 -10.15
C LYS A 225 -23.75 21.40 -8.64
N GLN A 226 -24.96 21.09 -8.22
CA GLN A 226 -25.30 20.95 -6.80
C GLN A 226 -24.51 19.81 -6.16
N ALA A 227 -24.41 18.65 -6.83
CA ALA A 227 -23.62 17.53 -6.33
C ALA A 227 -22.12 17.89 -6.19
N ILE A 228 -21.54 18.60 -7.16
CA ILE A 228 -20.15 19.07 -7.09
C ILE A 228 -19.95 19.98 -5.88
N LEU A 229 -20.85 20.94 -5.66
CA LEU A 229 -20.77 21.87 -4.54
C LEU A 229 -20.87 21.14 -3.19
N GLN A 230 -21.83 20.22 -3.07
CA GLN A 230 -22.04 19.43 -1.85
C GLN A 230 -20.85 18.54 -1.50
N ASN A 231 -20.09 18.12 -2.50
CA ASN A 231 -18.94 17.24 -2.35
C ASN A 231 -17.61 17.98 -2.09
N GLY A 232 -17.63 19.30 -1.86
CA GLY A 232 -16.41 20.11 -1.65
C GLY A 232 -15.63 20.42 -2.93
N GLY A 233 -16.27 20.26 -4.10
CA GLY A 233 -15.66 20.51 -5.40
C GLY A 233 -14.98 19.29 -6.06
N GLY A 234 -14.84 19.35 -7.38
CA GLY A 234 -13.99 18.42 -8.15
C GLY A 234 -14.61 17.08 -8.56
N TRP A 235 -15.78 16.70 -8.02
CA TRP A 235 -16.45 15.47 -8.41
C TRP A 235 -17.95 15.46 -8.05
N HIS A 236 -18.76 14.72 -8.82
CA HIS A 236 -20.23 14.65 -8.61
C HIS A 236 -20.76 13.29 -8.16
N GLY A 237 -20.14 12.17 -8.59
CA GLY A 237 -20.53 10.82 -8.12
C GLY A 237 -21.82 10.23 -8.71
N LEU A 238 -22.45 10.89 -9.68
CA LEU A 238 -23.76 10.51 -10.26
C LEU A 238 -23.67 9.49 -11.42
N GLY A 239 -22.53 8.83 -11.60
CA GLY A 239 -22.29 7.91 -12.72
C GLY A 239 -21.74 8.59 -13.97
N TRP A 240 -21.79 7.88 -15.10
CA TRP A 240 -21.26 8.35 -16.39
C TRP A 240 -22.23 9.35 -17.06
N LEU A 241 -21.71 10.51 -17.48
CA LEU A 241 -22.46 11.54 -18.21
C LEU A 241 -21.96 11.64 -19.65
N GLY A 242 -22.88 11.85 -20.59
CA GLY A 242 -22.58 11.88 -22.02
C GLY A 242 -22.60 10.49 -22.67
N LYS A 243 -22.64 10.49 -24.01
CA LYS A 243 -22.41 9.32 -24.85
C LYS A 243 -21.55 9.71 -26.04
N GLY A 244 -20.90 8.71 -26.63
CA GLY A 244 -20.04 8.90 -27.80
C GLY A 244 -18.58 8.68 -27.49
N LYS A 245 -17.74 8.79 -28.53
CA LYS A 245 -16.31 8.49 -28.42
C LYS A 245 -15.61 9.52 -27.53
N TRP A 246 -14.91 9.04 -26.51
CA TRP A 246 -14.07 9.88 -25.66
C TRP A 246 -12.80 10.32 -26.41
N LEU A 247 -12.35 11.54 -26.11
CA LEU A 247 -11.05 12.06 -26.54
C LEU A 247 -10.06 11.99 -25.38
N ALA A 248 -9.38 10.85 -25.23
CA ALA A 248 -8.38 10.65 -24.18
C ALA A 248 -6.98 11.06 -24.68
N GLN A 249 -6.39 12.08 -24.06
CA GLN A 249 -5.06 12.61 -24.42
C GLN A 249 -4.25 12.94 -23.16
N ARG A 250 -2.92 12.78 -23.24
CA ARG A 250 -2.01 13.28 -22.20
C ARG A 250 -1.78 14.77 -22.42
N SER A 251 -1.86 15.56 -21.35
CA SER A 251 -1.71 17.01 -21.36
C SER A 251 -0.82 17.47 -20.21
N GLN A 252 -0.41 18.73 -20.27
CA GLN A 252 0.15 19.46 -19.14
C GLN A 252 -0.91 20.45 -18.59
N ILE A 253 -0.69 20.89 -17.36
CA ILE A 253 -1.50 21.91 -16.68
C ILE A 253 -0.66 23.18 -16.58
N ALA A 254 -1.24 24.32 -16.98
CA ALA A 254 -0.62 25.62 -16.86
C ALA A 254 -0.52 26.05 -15.37
N PRO A 255 0.36 27.00 -15.02
CA PRO A 255 0.54 27.44 -13.62
C PRO A 255 -0.73 28.00 -12.95
N ASP A 256 -1.70 28.46 -13.75
CA ASP A 256 -3.00 28.95 -13.29
C ASP A 256 -4.06 27.84 -13.14
N GLY A 257 -3.69 26.58 -13.36
CA GLY A 257 -4.56 25.41 -13.24
C GLY A 257 -5.37 25.08 -14.50
N ARG A 258 -5.11 25.74 -15.65
CA ARG A 258 -5.81 25.40 -16.91
C ARG A 258 -5.16 24.22 -17.63
N CYS A 259 -5.99 23.32 -18.16
CA CYS A 259 -5.53 22.22 -19.01
C CYS A 259 -5.18 22.71 -20.41
N LEU A 260 -3.97 22.42 -20.90
CA LEU A 260 -3.51 22.87 -22.22
C LEU A 260 -4.23 22.21 -23.40
N THR A 261 -4.87 21.06 -23.20
CA THR A 261 -5.61 20.35 -24.26
C THR A 261 -7.06 20.79 -24.37
N CYS A 262 -7.83 20.81 -23.27
CA CYS A 262 -9.26 21.15 -23.32
C CYS A 262 -9.56 22.61 -22.95
N GLY A 263 -8.59 23.36 -22.41
CA GLY A 263 -8.78 24.74 -21.97
C GLY A 263 -9.56 24.90 -20.66
N GLU A 264 -10.07 23.80 -20.09
CA GLU A 264 -10.85 23.81 -18.85
C GLU A 264 -9.98 24.08 -17.61
N GLN A 265 -10.59 24.72 -16.62
CA GLN A 265 -9.97 25.10 -15.35
C GLN A 265 -10.11 23.97 -14.33
N LEU A 266 -8.99 23.49 -13.77
CA LEU A 266 -9.04 22.64 -12.58
C LEU A 266 -9.58 23.42 -11.39
N VAL A 267 -10.32 22.72 -10.52
CA VAL A 267 -10.93 23.32 -9.33
C VAL A 267 -10.03 23.19 -8.11
N CYS A 268 -10.18 24.13 -7.18
CA CYS A 268 -9.72 23.94 -5.81
C CYS A 268 -10.68 22.96 -5.13
N VAL A 269 -10.15 21.88 -4.56
CA VAL A 269 -10.93 20.89 -3.83
C VAL A 269 -10.72 21.13 -2.35
N ASP A 270 -11.82 21.33 -1.63
CA ASP A 270 -11.78 21.54 -0.19
C ASP A 270 -11.39 20.23 0.51
N ILE A 271 -10.61 20.35 1.59
CA ILE A 271 -10.33 19.20 2.45
C ILE A 271 -11.59 18.87 3.23
N ASP A 272 -11.91 17.58 3.37
CA ASP A 272 -13.08 17.13 4.10
C ASP A 272 -13.10 17.71 5.53
N ARG A 273 -14.21 18.31 5.92
CA ARG A 273 -14.35 18.98 7.22
C ARG A 273 -14.20 17.98 8.37
N ALA A 274 -14.81 16.80 8.26
CA ALA A 274 -14.74 15.79 9.30
C ALA A 274 -13.34 15.16 9.42
N GLU A 275 -12.59 15.05 8.31
CA GLU A 275 -11.18 14.70 8.33
C GLU A 275 -10.33 15.80 8.98
N THR A 276 -10.60 17.07 8.65
CA THR A 276 -9.92 18.23 9.24
C THR A 276 -10.13 18.31 10.75
N GLU A 277 -11.36 18.08 11.22
CA GLU A 277 -11.71 18.03 12.65
C GLU A 277 -10.98 16.88 13.37
N ARG A 278 -11.03 15.66 12.82
CA ARG A 278 -10.29 14.50 13.38
C ARG A 278 -8.78 14.72 13.42
N PHE A 279 -8.23 15.35 12.38
CA PHE A 279 -6.82 15.71 12.34
C PHE A 279 -6.48 16.72 13.45
N ALA A 280 -7.28 17.77 13.60
CA ALA A 280 -7.10 18.78 14.64
C ALA A 280 -7.17 18.16 16.06
N GLU A 281 -8.14 17.28 16.31
CA GLU A 281 -8.26 16.55 17.58
C GLU A 281 -7.03 15.66 17.87
N SER A 282 -6.51 14.99 16.83
CA SER A 282 -5.33 14.13 16.95
C SER A 282 -4.07 14.95 17.26
N VAL A 283 -3.91 16.10 16.59
CA VAL A 283 -2.81 17.05 16.85
C VAL A 283 -2.91 17.62 18.26
N ALA A 284 -4.10 18.03 18.70
CA ALA A 284 -4.33 18.53 20.04
C ALA A 284 -3.99 17.48 21.10
N SER A 285 -4.43 16.24 20.91
CA SER A 285 -4.13 15.12 21.81
C SER A 285 -2.61 14.89 21.93
N LEU A 286 -1.89 14.86 20.80
CA LEU A 286 -0.43 14.71 20.78
C LEU A 286 0.30 15.88 21.46
N ALA A 287 -0.19 17.10 21.29
CA ALA A 287 0.38 18.28 21.95
C ALA A 287 0.16 18.21 23.46
N MET A 288 -1.03 17.83 23.93
CA MET A 288 -1.34 17.69 25.36
C MET A 288 -0.55 16.58 26.05
N GLU A 289 -0.12 15.54 25.33
CA GLU A 289 0.77 14.49 25.85
C GLU A 289 2.22 14.96 26.04
N ARG A 290 2.67 15.93 25.22
CA ARG A 290 4.09 16.34 25.15
C ARG A 290 4.38 17.64 25.89
N GLU A 291 3.43 18.56 25.90
CA GLU A 291 3.55 19.87 26.53
C GLU A 291 2.96 19.87 27.95
N VAL A 292 3.23 20.94 28.72
CA VAL A 292 2.50 21.17 29.96
C VAL A 292 1.04 21.45 29.62
N HIS A 293 0.15 20.53 30.00
CA HIS A 293 -1.28 20.51 29.63
C HIS A 293 -2.01 21.85 29.81
N SER A 294 -1.63 22.68 30.78
CA SER A 294 -2.23 24.03 30.96
C SER A 294 -1.90 24.99 29.83
N ASN A 295 -0.67 24.97 29.31
CA ASN A 295 -0.19 25.94 28.32
C ASN A 295 -0.86 25.76 26.96
N PHE A 296 -1.06 24.50 26.54
CA PHE A 296 -1.73 24.22 25.27
C PHE A 296 -3.23 24.53 25.33
N LYS A 297 -3.87 24.24 26.47
CA LYS A 297 -5.29 24.58 26.68
C LYS A 297 -5.53 26.09 26.61
N GLU A 298 -4.68 26.89 27.24
CA GLU A 298 -4.73 28.36 27.16
C GLU A 298 -4.57 28.86 25.72
N PHE A 299 -3.69 28.24 24.92
CA PHE A 299 -3.54 28.57 23.51
C PHE A 299 -4.79 28.23 22.68
N GLN A 300 -5.44 27.08 22.93
CA GLN A 300 -6.70 26.72 22.26
C GLN A 300 -7.79 27.74 22.55
N ASP A 301 -7.99 28.09 23.82
CA ASP A 301 -9.01 29.06 24.23
C ASP A 301 -8.72 30.46 23.65
N TRP A 302 -7.45 30.85 23.51
CA TRP A 302 -7.05 32.11 22.84
C TRP A 302 -7.35 32.08 21.33
N LEU A 303 -7.05 30.96 20.65
CA LEU A 303 -7.24 30.82 19.21
C LEU A 303 -8.72 30.79 18.82
N GLU A 304 -9.59 30.17 19.64
CA GLU A 304 -11.05 30.15 19.42
C GLU A 304 -11.69 31.55 19.38
N ASN A 305 -11.05 32.53 20.02
CA ASN A 305 -11.50 33.93 20.06
C ASN A 305 -10.82 34.82 19.01
N SER A 306 -10.05 34.23 18.11
CA SER A 306 -9.24 34.96 17.13
C SER A 306 -9.69 34.65 15.71
N ASP A 307 -9.66 35.67 14.84
CA ASP A 307 -9.98 35.55 13.41
C ASP A 307 -8.76 36.02 12.61
N TYR A 308 -8.03 35.06 12.04
CA TYR A 308 -6.80 35.31 11.29
C TYR A 308 -6.85 34.59 9.94
N ASP A 309 -6.54 35.32 8.87
CA ASP A 309 -6.49 34.77 7.51
C ASP A 309 -5.27 33.86 7.29
N ALA A 310 -4.21 34.05 8.07
CA ALA A 310 -2.95 33.33 7.93
C ALA A 310 -2.24 33.13 9.27
N VAL A 311 -1.50 32.02 9.38
CA VAL A 311 -0.62 31.70 10.51
C VAL A 311 0.82 31.58 10.01
N VAL A 312 1.75 32.21 10.72
CA VAL A 312 3.18 32.25 10.33
C VAL A 312 4.02 31.48 11.33
N ASP A 313 4.78 30.48 10.86
CA ASP A 313 5.88 29.89 11.62
C ASP A 313 7.08 30.85 11.64
N ALA A 314 7.07 31.76 12.61
CA ALA A 314 8.08 32.81 12.72
C ALA A 314 9.50 32.28 12.96
N ALA A 315 9.63 31.09 13.58
CA ALA A 315 10.93 30.47 13.80
C ALA A 315 11.51 29.99 12.47
N ASN A 316 10.72 29.33 11.63
CA ASN A 316 11.15 28.90 10.30
C ASN A 316 11.56 30.09 9.43
N VAL A 317 10.74 31.15 9.41
CA VAL A 317 11.00 32.35 8.61
C VAL A 317 12.29 33.03 9.06
N GLY A 318 12.45 33.28 10.35
CA GLY A 318 13.62 34.02 10.85
C GLY A 318 14.93 33.23 10.78
N LEU A 319 14.87 31.91 10.67
CA LEU A 319 16.04 31.04 10.48
C LEU A 319 16.31 30.71 9.00
N PHE A 320 15.43 31.11 8.08
CA PHE A 320 15.58 30.81 6.67
C PHE A 320 16.83 31.48 6.08
N GLN A 321 17.72 30.67 5.50
CA GLN A 321 19.03 31.08 4.98
C GLN A 321 19.95 31.75 6.02
N GLN A 322 19.72 31.52 7.31
CA GLN A 322 20.65 31.95 8.36
C GLN A 322 21.73 30.90 8.62
N ASN A 323 22.92 31.35 9.04
CA ASN A 323 24.01 30.44 9.39
C ASN A 323 23.75 29.80 10.76
N PHE A 324 23.51 28.48 10.78
CA PHE A 324 23.28 27.72 12.01
C PHE A 324 24.47 27.76 12.99
N ALA A 325 25.70 27.94 12.49
CA ALA A 325 26.90 27.97 13.33
C ALA A 325 26.99 29.25 14.19
N GLU A 326 26.36 30.34 13.75
CA GLU A 326 26.37 31.64 14.44
C GLU A 326 25.07 31.92 15.18
N GLY A 327 24.07 31.04 15.08
CA GLY A 327 22.75 31.25 15.69
C GLY A 327 22.01 32.45 15.12
N GLY A 328 22.24 32.79 13.84
CA GLY A 328 21.62 33.95 13.20
C GLY A 328 20.09 33.84 13.14
N PHE A 329 19.39 34.92 13.52
CA PHE A 329 17.94 35.06 13.39
C PHE A 329 17.61 36.42 12.77
N SER A 330 16.82 36.43 11.70
CA SER A 330 16.49 37.65 10.96
C SER A 330 15.07 38.11 11.28
N ILE A 331 14.97 39.14 12.12
CA ILE A 331 13.69 39.84 12.39
C ILE A 331 13.17 40.50 11.11
N ALA A 332 14.05 41.00 10.25
CA ALA A 332 13.67 41.66 9.00
C ALA A 332 12.90 40.73 8.06
N GLN A 333 13.27 39.44 8.00
CA GLN A 333 12.55 38.42 7.20
C GLN A 333 11.12 38.22 7.72
N SER A 334 10.95 38.15 9.04
CA SER A 334 9.62 38.01 9.66
C SER A 334 8.75 39.27 9.46
N SER A 335 9.34 40.47 9.56
CA SER A 335 8.61 41.73 9.34
C SER A 335 8.15 41.91 7.89
N LEU A 336 8.87 41.35 6.92
CA LEU A 336 8.51 41.41 5.50
C LEU A 336 7.24 40.61 5.15
N LEU A 337 6.89 39.59 5.94
CA LEU A 337 5.67 38.79 5.77
C LEU A 337 4.44 39.38 6.46
N LEU A 338 4.63 40.37 7.33
CA LEU A 338 3.58 41.01 8.13
C LEU A 338 3.04 42.31 7.50
N LEU A 339 3.52 42.66 6.31
CA LEU A 339 3.10 43.83 5.51
C LEU A 339 2.13 43.42 4.41
#